data_AF-A0A968NQQ1-F1
#
_entry.id   AF-A0A968NQQ1-F1
#
_cell.length_a   1.000
_cell.length_b   1.000
_cell.length_c   1.000
_cell.angle_alpha   90.00
_cell.angle_beta   90.00
_cell.angle_gamma   90.00
#
_symmetry.space_group_name_H-M   'P 1'
#
loop_
_entity.id
_entity.type
_entity.pdbx_description
1 polymer ?
#
loop_
_entity_poly.entity_id
_entity_poly.type
_entity_poly.pdbx_seq_one_letter_code
_entity_poly.pdbx_strand_id
1 'polypeptide(L)'
;MNDFLLTLQRSPFLQAENTRLVSATLIDNPTQIEFAEENNASRVEVTLPQVVQYRIESTLTDLPASELLQDLERNLAVGLAARIEALRNKGVLTP
;
A
#
# COMPACT_ATOMS: atom_id res chain seq x y z
N MET A 1 -11.35 -9.43 10.09
CA MET A 1 -11.65 -8.20 9.32
C MET A 1 -10.38 -7.82 8.56
N ASN A 2 -10.45 -7.37 7.30
CA ASN A 2 -9.28 -6.93 6.54
C ASN A 2 -9.12 -5.41 6.68
N ASP A 3 -8.37 -4.98 7.68
CA ASP A 3 -8.21 -3.57 8.01
C ASP A 3 -7.37 -2.81 6.96
N PHE A 4 -6.54 -3.52 6.20
CA PHE A 4 -5.78 -2.95 5.10
C PHE A 4 -6.69 -2.52 3.95
N LEU A 5 -7.66 -3.35 3.56
CA LEU A 5 -8.64 -2.97 2.53
C LEU A 5 -9.45 -1.75 2.97
N LEU A 6 -9.89 -1.70 4.23
CA LEU A 6 -10.62 -0.56 4.78
C LEU A 6 -9.75 0.71 4.82
N THR A 7 -8.45 0.56 5.04
CA THR A 7 -7.50 1.68 4.99
C THR A 7 -7.36 2.20 3.56
N LEU A 8 -7.23 1.32 2.57
CA LEU A 8 -7.15 1.70 1.17
C LEU A 8 -8.43 2.40 0.69
N GLN A 9 -9.61 1.92 1.10
CA GLN A 9 -10.90 2.54 0.77
C GLN A 9 -11.09 3.93 1.40
N ARG A 10 -10.34 4.26 2.45
CA ARG A 10 -10.36 5.60 3.07
C ARG A 10 -9.28 6.53 2.51
N SER A 11 -8.42 6.04 1.63
CA SER A 11 -7.36 6.83 1.02
C SER A 11 -7.95 7.88 0.07
N PRO A 12 -7.56 9.16 0.17
CA PRO A 12 -7.99 10.18 -0.79
C PRO A 12 -7.35 9.97 -2.17
N PHE A 13 -6.29 9.15 -2.26
CA PHE A 13 -5.57 8.88 -3.51
C PHE A 13 -6.22 7.77 -4.35
N LEU A 14 -7.15 7.00 -3.78
CA LEU A 14 -7.76 5.84 -4.41
C LEU A 14 -9.28 6.01 -4.46
N GLN A 15 -9.91 5.43 -5.48
CA GLN A 15 -11.38 5.40 -5.55
C GLN A 15 -11.90 4.25 -4.70
N ALA A 16 -12.65 4.55 -3.65
CA ALA A 16 -13.13 3.57 -2.68
C ALA A 16 -14.02 2.51 -3.33
N GLU A 17 -14.87 2.93 -4.26
CA GLU A 17 -15.84 2.10 -5.00
C GLU A 17 -15.15 1.07 -5.89
N ASN A 18 -13.94 1.40 -6.38
CA ASN A 18 -13.12 0.55 -7.22
C ASN A 18 -12.03 -0.20 -6.44
N THR A 19 -11.88 0.09 -5.14
CA THR A 19 -10.93 -0.58 -4.25
C THR A 19 -11.56 -1.84 -3.67
N ARG A 20 -11.16 -3.01 -4.17
CA ARG A 20 -11.79 -4.29 -3.81
C ARG A 20 -10.80 -5.45 -3.67
N LEU A 21 -11.17 -6.40 -2.83
CA LEU A 21 -10.52 -7.70 -2.73
C LEU A 21 -10.98 -8.59 -3.90
N VAL A 22 -10.03 -9.06 -4.71
CA VAL A 22 -10.30 -9.86 -5.91
C VAL A 22 -10.10 -11.34 -5.66
N SER A 23 -9.13 -11.71 -4.83
CA SER A 23 -8.92 -13.10 -4.42
C SER A 23 -8.34 -13.18 -3.02
N ALA A 24 -8.66 -14.27 -2.33
CA ALA A 24 -8.06 -14.66 -1.05
C ALA A 24 -7.97 -16.19 -1.01
N THR A 25 -6.75 -16.72 -0.95
CA THR A 25 -6.48 -18.16 -1.04
C THR A 25 -5.47 -18.57 0.02
N LEU A 26 -5.73 -19.70 0.69
CA LEU A 26 -4.80 -20.29 1.63
C LEU A 26 -3.68 -20.98 0.86
N ILE A 27 -2.43 -20.61 1.14
CA ILE A 27 -1.23 -21.14 0.51
C ILE A 27 -0.22 -21.57 1.57
N ASP A 28 0.72 -22.42 1.19
CA ASP A 28 1.85 -22.73 2.05
C ASP A 28 2.71 -21.47 2.25
N ASN A 29 3.27 -21.32 3.45
CA ASN A 29 4.02 -20.12 3.80
C ASN A 29 5.34 -20.07 3.02
N PRO A 30 5.57 -19.03 2.18
CA PRO A 30 6.79 -18.95 1.37
C PRO A 30 8.03 -18.50 2.16
N THR A 31 7.89 -18.23 3.47
CA THR A 31 9.00 -17.76 4.32
C THR A 31 10.06 -18.84 4.48
N GLN A 32 11.32 -18.48 4.23
CA GLN A 32 12.47 -19.38 4.45
C GLN A 32 12.98 -19.22 5.89
N ILE A 33 13.34 -20.33 6.52
CA ILE A 33 13.87 -20.34 7.89
C ILE A 33 15.38 -20.52 7.79
N GLU A 34 16.12 -19.57 8.33
CA GLU A 34 17.57 -19.65 8.50
C GLU A 34 17.89 -19.96 9.96
N PHE A 35 18.77 -20.93 10.21
CA PHE A 35 19.25 -21.26 11.55
C PHE A 35 20.61 -20.60 11.78
N ALA A 36 20.79 -20.00 12.96
CA ALA A 36 21.99 -19.21 13.28
C ALA A 36 23.30 -20.03 13.45
N GLU A 37 23.22 -21.37 13.55
CA GLU A 37 24.39 -22.23 13.82
C GLU A 37 24.32 -23.52 12.97
N GLU A 38 25.32 -23.76 12.12
CA GLU A 38 25.41 -24.93 11.23
C GLU A 38 25.73 -26.25 11.95
N ASN A 39 26.17 -26.21 13.22
CA ASN A 39 26.93 -27.33 13.80
C ASN A 39 26.18 -28.28 14.75
N ASN A 40 24.87 -28.11 14.98
CA ASN A 40 24.06 -29.10 15.71
C ASN A 40 22.60 -29.07 15.28
N ALA A 41 22.34 -29.04 13.97
CA ALA A 41 21.01 -29.30 13.44
C ALA A 41 20.67 -30.80 13.65
N SER A 42 20.30 -31.15 14.88
CA SER A 42 19.24 -32.15 15.03
C SER A 42 18.14 -31.74 14.05
N ARG A 43 17.77 -32.62 13.11
CA ARG A 43 16.79 -32.35 12.04
C ARG A 43 15.45 -31.92 12.64
N VAL A 44 15.33 -30.67 13.06
CA VAL A 44 14.05 -30.10 13.49
C VAL A 44 13.34 -29.71 12.22
N GLU A 45 12.36 -30.53 11.83
CA GLU A 45 11.46 -30.21 10.74
C GLU A 45 10.49 -29.13 11.22
N VAL A 46 10.72 -27.90 10.77
CA VAL A 46 9.83 -26.78 11.09
C VAL A 46 8.83 -26.63 9.95
N THR A 47 7.57 -26.94 10.24
CA THR A 47 6.46 -26.66 9.32
C THR A 47 5.83 -25.33 9.68
N LEU A 48 5.79 -24.41 8.72
CA LEU A 48 5.14 -23.13 8.91
C LEU A 48 3.62 -23.26 8.71
N PRO A 49 2.80 -22.53 9.49
CA PRO A 49 1.37 -22.49 9.26
C PRO A 49 1.07 -21.84 7.90
N GLN A 50 0.04 -22.32 7.22
CA GLN A 50 -0.41 -21.75 5.96
C GLN A 50 -0.81 -20.28 6.11
N VAL A 51 -0.61 -19.50 5.04
CA VAL A 51 -0.88 -18.06 5.00
C VAL A 51 -1.90 -17.75 3.93
N VAL A 52 -2.61 -16.63 4.09
CA VAL A 52 -3.58 -16.17 3.09
C VAL A 52 -2.88 -15.25 2.11
N GLN A 53 -2.79 -15.66 0.86
CA GLN A 53 -2.44 -14.77 -0.25
C GLN A 53 -3.69 -14.05 -0.71
N TYR A 54 -3.62 -12.72 -0.80
CA TYR A 54 -4.71 -11.90 -1.30
C TYR A 54 -4.27 -10.98 -2.43
N ARG A 55 -5.22 -10.63 -3.30
CA ARG A 55 -5.04 -9.66 -4.38
C ARG A 55 -6.08 -8.56 -4.25
N ILE A 56 -5.61 -7.33 -4.13
CA ILE A 56 -6.45 -6.12 -4.08
C ILE A 56 -6.27 -5.36 -5.39
N GLU A 57 -7.37 -4.94 -6.00
CA GLU A 57 -7.38 -4.03 -7.14
C GLU A 57 -7.95 -2.68 -6.70
N SER A 58 -7.44 -1.60 -7.29
CA SER A 58 -7.90 -0.24 -7.08
C SER A 58 -7.57 0.61 -8.30
N THR A 59 -8.22 1.76 -8.40
CA THR A 59 -7.88 2.84 -9.33
C THR A 59 -7.45 4.08 -8.56
N LEU A 60 -6.69 4.96 -9.23
CA LEU A 60 -6.36 6.29 -8.69
C LEU A 60 -7.60 7.17 -8.72
N THR A 61 -7.63 8.15 -7.82
CA THR A 61 -8.65 9.20 -7.81
C THR A 61 -8.57 10.08 -9.06
N ASP A 62 -9.72 10.63 -9.46
CA ASP A 62 -9.82 11.63 -10.53
C ASP A 62 -9.66 13.06 -9.99
N LEU A 63 -9.53 13.21 -8.66
CA LEU A 63 -9.29 14.50 -8.02
C LEU A 63 -7.98 15.11 -8.55
N PRO A 64 -7.98 16.39 -8.96
CA PRO A 64 -6.77 17.04 -9.39
C PRO A 64 -5.79 17.16 -8.22
N ALA A 65 -4.50 17.10 -8.53
CA ALA A 65 -3.47 17.11 -7.49
C ALA A 65 -3.47 18.41 -6.65
N SER A 66 -4.03 19.51 -7.17
CA SER A 66 -4.26 20.75 -6.44
C SER A 66 -5.22 20.57 -5.25
N GLU A 67 -6.22 19.71 -5.38
CA GLU A 67 -7.16 19.39 -4.30
C GLU A 67 -6.56 18.43 -3.27
N LEU A 68 -5.55 17.65 -3.67
CA LEU A 68 -4.86 16.69 -2.80
C LEU A 68 -3.62 17.27 -2.10
N LEU A 69 -3.35 18.57 -2.22
CA LEU A 69 -2.14 19.21 -1.70
C LEU A 69 -1.89 18.90 -0.22
N GLN A 70 -2.92 19.03 0.61
CA GLN A 70 -2.80 18.77 2.04
C GLN A 70 -2.45 17.30 2.34
N ASP A 71 -3.03 16.37 1.59
CA ASP A 71 -2.73 14.93 1.75
C ASP A 71 -1.33 14.61 1.23
N LEU A 72 -0.88 15.24 0.16
CA LEU A 72 0.47 15.11 -0.38
C LEU A 72 1.54 15.59 0.60
N GLU A 73 1.32 16.73 1.26
CA GLU A 73 2.20 17.24 2.31
C GLU A 73 2.29 16.28 3.50
N ARG A 74 1.16 15.69 3.90
CA ARG A 74 1.09 14.73 5.02
C ARG A 74 1.76 13.39 4.70
N ASN A 75 1.76 12.96 3.44
CA ASN A 75 2.32 11.68 2.99
C ASN A 75 3.77 11.80 2.47
N LEU A 76 4.53 12.78 2.97
CA LEU A 76 5.95 13.00 2.65
C LEU A 76 6.24 13.29 1.16
N ALA A 77 5.24 13.68 0.37
CA ALA A 77 5.39 14.07 -1.03
C ALA A 77 5.78 15.56 -1.17
N VAL A 78 6.70 16.03 -0.33
CA VAL A 78 7.06 17.46 -0.19
C VAL A 78 7.47 18.10 -1.51
N GLY A 79 8.26 17.40 -2.34
CA GLY A 79 8.71 17.92 -3.63
C GLY A 79 7.60 18.06 -4.67
N LEU A 80 6.56 17.22 -4.61
CA LEU A 80 5.43 17.27 -5.53
C LEU A 80 4.45 18.38 -5.10
N ALA A 81 4.15 18.48 -3.80
CA ALA A 81 3.37 19.58 -3.25
C ALA A 81 3.99 20.95 -3.59
N ALA A 82 5.30 21.12 -3.40
CA ALA A 82 6.01 22.35 -3.73
C ALA A 82 5.93 22.73 -5.22
N ARG A 83 5.92 21.74 -6.13
CA ARG A 83 5.78 21.99 -7.57
C ARG A 83 4.36 22.42 -7.93
N ILE A 84 3.34 21.80 -7.35
CA ILE A 84 1.94 22.19 -7.55
C ILE A 84 1.72 23.61 -7.04
N GLU A 85 2.24 23.93 -5.86
CA GLU A 85 2.24 25.28 -5.30
C GLU A 85 2.90 26.30 -6.23
N ALA A 86 4.08 25.99 -6.76
CA ALA A 86 4.77 26.84 -7.72
C ALA A 86 3.96 27.05 -9.02
N LEU A 87 3.24 26.03 -9.49
CA LEU A 87 2.37 26.13 -10.67
C LEU A 87 1.11 26.97 -10.39
N ARG A 88 0.51 26.84 -9.20
CA ARG A 88 -0.61 27.68 -8.75
C ARG A 88 -0.21 29.15 -8.63
N ASN A 89 0.95 29.43 -8.04
CA ASN A 89 1.48 30.79 -7.91
C ASN A 89 1.81 31.44 -9.25
N LYS A 90 2.09 30.63 -10.28
CA LYS A 90 2.28 31.08 -11.67
C LYS A 90 0.98 31.24 -12.45
N GLY A 91 -0.18 30.97 -11.84
CA GLY A 91 -1.49 31.02 -12.48
C GLY A 91 -1.75 29.92 -13.50
N VAL A 92 -0.92 28.86 -13.51
CA VAL A 92 -1.08 27.71 -14.44
C VAL A 92 -2.16 26.75 -13.95
N LEU A 93 -2.30 26.63 -12.63
CA LEU A 93 -3.36 25.84 -11.99
C LEU A 93 -4.35 26.79 -11.32
N THR A 94 -5.63 26.60 -11.60
CA THR A 94 -6.74 27.27 -10.91
C THR A 94 -7.26 26.42 -9.75
N PRO A 95 -7.77 27.04 -8.68
CA PRO A 95 -8.35 26.33 -7.54
C PRO A 95 -9.60 25.53 -7.93
#